data_AF-A0A2M8PJU3-F1
#
_entry.id   AF-A0A2M8PJU3-F1
#
_cell.length_a   1.000
_cell.length_b   1.000
_cell.length_c   1.000
_cell.angle_alpha   90.00
_cell.angle_beta   90.00
_cell.angle_gamma   90.00
#
_symmetry.space_group_name_H-M   'P 1'
#
loop_
_entity.id
_entity.type
_entity.pdbx_description
1 polymer ?
#
loop_
_entity_poly.entity_id
_entity_poly.type
_entity_poly.pdbx_seq_one_letter_code
_entity_poly.pdbx_strand_id
1 'polypeptide(L)'
;MIKDRDGVWIGASGKADISSGVDVLPCNSFLIASISKSITAATIFSLVDDRKLSIDDPVNKWISSSITDKLENANESTIKHLLNHTSGIPDYQTTQYELDRINT
;
A
#
# COMPACT_ATOMS: atom_id res chain seq x y z
N MET A 1 15.53 -0.15 12.45
CA MET A 1 16.10 0.61 13.57
C MET A 1 15.14 0.48 14.75
N ILE A 2 15.56 -0.15 15.83
CA ILE A 2 14.80 -0.21 17.08
C ILE A 2 15.58 0.64 18.08
N LYS A 3 14.91 1.55 18.78
CA LYS A 3 15.54 2.39 19.79
C LYS A 3 14.89 2.12 21.14
N ASP A 4 15.71 1.81 22.12
CA ASP A 4 15.29 1.59 23.51
C ASP A 4 16.22 2.35 24.47
N ARG A 5 16.22 1.96 25.75
CA ARG A 5 17.03 2.59 26.80
C ARG A 5 18.53 2.32 26.65
N ASP A 6 18.88 1.22 25.97
CA ASP A 6 20.26 0.74 25.85
C ASP A 6 20.90 1.19 24.53
N GLY A 7 20.12 1.81 23.63
CA GLY A 7 20.63 2.53 22.47
C GLY A 7 19.81 2.27 21.22
N VAL A 8 20.52 2.15 20.09
CA VAL A 8 19.92 1.93 18.76
C VAL A 8 20.42 0.60 18.23
N TRP A 9 19.48 -0.29 17.89
CA TRP A 9 19.76 -1.53 17.19
C TRP A 9 19.50 -1.42 15.69
N ILE A 10 20.51 -1.81 14.91
CA ILE A 10 20.47 -1.92 13.45
C ILE A 10 21.20 -3.22 13.09
N GLY A 11 20.55 -4.08 12.30
CA GLY A 11 21.13 -5.34 11.84
C GLY A 11 20.64 -5.67 10.43
N ALA A 12 21.44 -6.48 9.74
CA ALA A 12 21.12 -7.10 8.46
C ALA A 12 21.66 -8.53 8.48
N SER A 13 21.04 -9.43 7.70
CA SER A 13 21.46 -10.83 7.60
C SER A 13 21.08 -11.39 6.23
N GLY A 14 21.86 -12.37 5.76
CA GLY A 14 21.64 -13.05 4.48
C GLY A 14 22.31 -12.36 3.30
N LYS A 15 21.88 -12.75 2.09
CA LYS A 15 22.41 -12.26 0.82
C LYS A 15 21.37 -11.41 0.09
N ALA A 16 21.76 -10.22 -0.36
CA ALA A 16 20.93 -9.36 -1.21
C ALA A 16 20.85 -9.90 -2.64
N ASP A 17 21.90 -10.59 -3.08
CA ASP A 17 21.93 -11.38 -4.31
C ASP A 17 22.65 -12.69 -4.03
N ILE A 18 21.91 -13.79 -4.15
CA ILE A 18 22.41 -15.14 -3.89
C ILE A 18 23.41 -15.56 -4.95
N SER A 19 23.18 -15.20 -6.21
CA SER A 19 23.99 -15.65 -7.36
C SER A 19 25.38 -15.03 -7.35
N SER A 20 25.47 -13.74 -7.03
CA SER A 20 26.74 -13.00 -6.92
C SER A 20 27.31 -13.00 -5.50
N GLY A 21 26.61 -13.61 -4.53
CA GLY A 21 27.06 -13.76 -3.15
C GLY A 21 27.12 -12.45 -2.36
N VAL A 22 26.37 -11.42 -2.77
CA VAL A 22 26.38 -10.09 -2.15
C VAL A 22 25.62 -10.12 -0.82
N ASP A 23 26.28 -9.68 0.25
CA ASP A 23 25.66 -9.57 1.58
C ASP A 23 24.58 -8.49 1.64
N VAL A 24 23.55 -8.71 2.46
CA VAL A 24 22.60 -7.65 2.81
C VAL A 24 23.27 -6.66 3.76
N LEU A 25 23.16 -5.39 3.43
CA LEU A 25 23.51 -4.23 4.24
C LEU A 25 22.23 -3.56 4.77
N PRO A 26 22.27 -2.93 5.96
CA PRO A 26 21.12 -2.22 6.51
C PRO A 26 20.53 -1.12 5.61
N CYS A 27 21.31 -0.62 4.63
CA CYS A 27 20.91 0.43 3.70
C CYS A 27 20.44 -0.07 2.33
N ASN A 28 20.37 -1.39 2.10
CA ASN A 28 19.80 -1.91 0.86
C ASN A 28 18.32 -1.52 0.72
N SER A 29 17.91 -1.25 -0.51
CA SER A 29 16.49 -1.01 -0.84
C SER A 29 15.79 -2.34 -1.10
N PHE A 30 14.54 -2.43 -0.64
CA PHE A 30 13.67 -3.58 -0.85
C PHE A 30 12.29 -3.13 -1.30
N LEU A 31 11.57 -4.00 -2.02
CA LEU A 31 10.14 -3.81 -2.24
C LEU A 31 9.40 -4.07 -0.92
N ILE A 32 8.78 -3.03 -0.37
CA ILE A 32 8.16 -3.06 0.97
C ILE A 32 6.69 -3.53 0.97
N ALA A 33 6.19 -3.97 -0.19
CA ALA A 33 4.83 -4.47 -0.38
C ALA A 33 3.76 -3.54 0.27
N SER A 34 2.89 -4.09 1.10
CA SER A 34 1.76 -3.37 1.71
C SER A 34 2.16 -2.26 2.69
N ILE A 35 3.43 -2.13 3.10
CA ILE A 35 3.89 -0.98 3.91
C ILE A 35 3.63 0.33 3.15
N SER A 36 3.71 0.31 1.81
CA SER A 36 3.39 1.46 0.97
C SER A 36 1.99 2.04 1.23
N LYS A 37 1.00 1.24 1.66
CA LYS A 37 -0.36 1.72 1.96
C LYS A 37 -0.37 2.74 3.10
N SER A 38 0.50 2.58 4.10
CA SER A 38 0.61 3.54 5.22
C SER A 38 1.14 4.89 4.73
N ILE A 39 2.08 4.87 3.78
CA ILE A 39 2.64 6.08 3.16
C ILE A 39 1.57 6.79 2.31
N THR A 40 0.78 6.03 1.54
CA THR A 40 -0.36 6.57 0.79
C THR A 40 -1.41 7.20 1.71
N ALA A 41 -1.77 6.52 2.81
CA ALA A 41 -2.72 7.05 3.79
C ALA A 41 -2.22 8.36 4.42
N ALA A 42 -0.95 8.42 4.83
CA ALA A 42 -0.34 9.64 5.37
C ALA A 42 -0.37 10.80 4.36
N THR A 43 -0.10 10.51 3.08
CA THR A 43 -0.20 11.50 2.00
C THR A 43 -1.63 12.02 1.85
N ILE A 44 -2.63 11.14 1.92
CA ILE A 44 -4.05 11.55 1.86
C ILE A 44 -4.39 12.48 3.03
N PHE A 45 -3.97 12.16 4.26
CA PHE A 45 -4.22 13.05 5.41
C PHE A 45 -3.47 14.38 5.31
N SER A 46 -2.26 14.42 4.74
CA SER A 46 -1.58 15.68 4.43
C SER A 46 -2.40 16.55 3.46
N LEU A 47 -3.08 15.96 2.48
CA LEU A 47 -3.97 16.69 1.56
C LEU A 47 -5.27 17.15 2.26
N VAL A 48 -5.77 16.40 3.24
CA VAL A 48 -6.91 16.80 4.09
C VAL A 48 -6.54 18.03 4.92
N ASP A 49 -5.36 18.03 5.54
CA ASP A 49 -4.86 19.16 6.34
C ASP A 49 -4.71 20.43 5.47
N ASP A 50 -4.23 20.26 4.23
CA ASP A 50 -4.17 21.31 3.21
C ASP A 50 -5.53 21.73 2.65
N ARG A 51 -6.63 21.09 3.08
CA ARG A 51 -8.00 21.28 2.58
C ARG A 51 -8.15 21.04 1.07
N LYS A 52 -7.30 20.20 0.49
CA LYS A 52 -7.33 19.84 -0.93
C LYS A 52 -8.36 18.76 -1.23
N LEU A 53 -8.68 17.91 -0.25
CA LEU A 53 -9.73 16.90 -0.33
C LEU A 53 -10.35 16.64 1.05
N SER A 54 -11.52 15.98 1.09
CA SER A 54 -12.09 15.42 2.31
C SER A 54 -12.09 13.89 2.24
N ILE A 55 -11.89 13.20 3.37
CA ILE A 55 -12.08 11.75 3.41
C ILE A 55 -13.53 11.33 3.16
N ASP A 56 -14.48 12.23 3.35
CA ASP A 56 -15.90 11.99 3.05
C ASP A 56 -16.25 12.30 1.58
N ASP A 57 -15.28 12.73 0.77
CA ASP A 57 -15.51 12.91 -0.67
C ASP A 57 -15.82 11.56 -1.34
N PRO A 58 -16.81 11.51 -2.25
CA PRO A 58 -17.05 10.32 -3.05
C PRO A 58 -15.90 10.09 -4.04
N VAL A 59 -15.56 8.84 -4.30
CA VAL A 59 -14.41 8.46 -5.14
C VAL A 59 -14.53 9.00 -6.57
N ASN A 60 -15.75 9.00 -7.12
CA ASN A 60 -16.05 9.50 -8.47
C ASN A 60 -15.89 11.02 -8.64
N LYS A 61 -15.67 11.78 -7.56
CA LYS A 61 -15.23 13.19 -7.63
C LYS A 61 -13.79 13.30 -8.16
N TRP A 62 -12.96 12.29 -7.90
CA TRP A 62 -11.52 12.32 -8.13
C TRP A 62 -11.07 11.38 -9.25
N ILE A 63 -11.84 10.31 -9.48
CA ILE A 63 -11.54 9.28 -10.49
C ILE A 63 -12.61 9.36 -11.58
N SER A 64 -12.16 9.35 -12.84
CA SER A 64 -13.04 9.37 -14.02
C SER A 64 -14.09 8.25 -13.98
N SER A 65 -15.32 8.58 -14.39
CA SER A 65 -16.42 7.60 -14.52
C SER A 65 -16.07 6.44 -15.46
N SER A 66 -15.23 6.67 -16.47
CA SER A 66 -14.71 5.62 -17.36
C SER A 66 -13.96 4.48 -16.63
N ILE A 67 -13.57 4.70 -15.37
CA ILE A 67 -13.00 3.71 -14.45
C ILE A 67 -14.03 3.31 -13.41
N THR A 68 -14.64 4.26 -12.68
CA THR A 68 -15.52 3.93 -11.55
C THR A 68 -16.78 3.16 -11.96
N ASP A 69 -17.28 3.37 -13.18
CA ASP A 69 -18.45 2.65 -13.70
C ASP A 69 -18.17 1.17 -13.98
N LYS A 70 -16.89 0.77 -14.04
CA LYS A 70 -16.47 -0.62 -14.24
C LYS A 70 -16.19 -1.36 -12.93
N LEU A 71 -16.27 -0.66 -11.79
CA LEU A 71 -15.94 -1.19 -10.49
C LEU A 71 -17.19 -1.17 -9.61
N GLU A 72 -17.60 -2.35 -9.18
CA GLU A 72 -18.72 -2.51 -8.26
C GLU A 72 -18.50 -1.66 -6.99
N ASN A 73 -19.54 -0.96 -6.53
CA ASN A 73 -19.53 -0.12 -5.32
C ASN A 73 -18.59 1.11 -5.36
N ALA A 74 -17.84 1.35 -6.44
CA ALA A 74 -16.90 2.47 -6.52
C ALA A 74 -17.60 3.84 -6.54
N ASN A 75 -18.72 3.96 -7.25
CA ASN A 75 -19.51 5.20 -7.31
C ASN A 75 -20.22 5.55 -6.00
N GLU A 76 -20.41 4.57 -5.11
CA GLU A 76 -21.03 4.73 -3.78
C GLU A 76 -19.98 4.88 -2.66
N SER A 77 -18.71 4.67 -2.99
CA SER A 77 -17.61 4.70 -2.04
C SER A 77 -17.08 6.11 -1.81
N THR A 78 -16.64 6.37 -0.58
CA THR A 78 -15.87 7.56 -0.21
C THR A 78 -14.39 7.22 -0.09
N ILE A 79 -13.53 8.24 -0.03
CA ILE A 79 -12.11 8.06 0.28
C ILE A 79 -11.93 7.31 1.62
N LYS A 80 -12.76 7.61 2.62
CA LYS A 80 -12.78 6.93 3.91
C LYS A 80 -13.03 5.43 3.77
N HIS A 81 -13.99 5.03 2.93
CA HIS A 81 -14.26 3.61 2.65
C HIS A 81 -13.07 2.89 2.00
N LEU A 82 -12.28 3.60 1.19
CA LEU A 82 -11.05 3.03 0.62
C LEU A 82 -9.96 2.87 1.68
N LEU A 83 -9.75 3.88 2.52
CA LEU A 83 -8.70 3.91 3.55
C LEU A 83 -8.90 2.84 4.64
N ASN A 84 -10.15 2.47 4.95
CA ASN A 84 -10.49 1.52 6.00
C ASN A 84 -10.92 0.14 5.47
N HIS A 85 -10.79 -0.10 4.15
CA HIS A 85 -11.19 -1.35 3.49
C HIS A 85 -12.68 -1.72 3.67
N THR A 86 -13.59 -0.73 3.64
CA THR A 86 -15.05 -0.96 3.72
C THR A 86 -15.82 -0.47 2.49
N SER A 87 -15.16 -0.31 1.35
CA SER A 87 -15.80 0.11 0.09
C SER A 87 -16.68 -0.96 -0.54
N GLY A 88 -16.47 -2.23 -0.21
CA GLY A 88 -17.13 -3.34 -0.88
C GLY A 88 -16.67 -3.55 -2.34
N ILE A 89 -15.61 -2.86 -2.78
CA ILE A 89 -14.98 -3.11 -4.10
C ILE A 89 -14.25 -4.46 -4.00
N PRO A 90 -14.57 -5.44 -4.86
CA PRO A 90 -13.91 -6.75 -4.85
C PRO A 90 -12.40 -6.64 -5.11
N ASP A 91 -11.62 -7.53 -4.50
CA ASP A 91 -10.20 -7.65 -4.82
C ASP A 91 -10.03 -8.12 -6.27
N TYR A 92 -9.01 -7.60 -6.96
CA TYR A 92 -8.63 -8.05 -8.28
C TYR A 92 -7.82 -9.36 -8.22
N GLN A 93 -7.20 -9.65 -7.06
CA GLN A 93 -6.50 -10.89 -6.81
C GLN A 93 -7.51 -12.01 -6.56
N THR A 94 -7.86 -12.72 -7.62
CA THR A 94 -8.69 -13.92 -7.51
C THR A 94 -7.88 -15.07 -6.92
N THR A 95 -8.56 -16.08 -6.35
CA THR A 95 -7.91 -17.32 -5.93
C THR A 95 -7.08 -17.94 -7.07
N GLN A 96 -7.55 -17.85 -8.31
CA GLN A 96 -6.82 -18.34 -9.47
C GLN A 96 -5.53 -17.54 -9.71
N TYR A 97 -5.59 -16.21 -9.62
CA TYR A 97 -4.40 -15.35 -9.73
C TYR A 97 -3.33 -15.69 -8.69
N GLU A 98 -3.73 -15.92 -7.44
CA GLU A 98 -2.79 -16.30 -6.37
C GLU A 98 -2.20 -17.70 -6.59
N LEU A 99 -3.00 -18.66 -7.07
CA LEU A 99 -2.52 -20.00 -7.41
C LEU A 99 -1.51 -19.96 -8.57
N ASP A 100 -1.77 -19.14 -9.59
CA ASP A 100 -0.85 -18.98 -10.72
C ASP A 100 0.48 -18.37 -10.28
N ARG A 101 0.47 -17.45 -9.30
CA ARG A 101 1.69 -16.79 -8.77
C ARG A 101 2.59 -17.70 -7.92
N ILE A 102 2.03 -18.71 -7.26
CA ILE A 102 2.79 -19.61 -6.35
C ILE A 102 3.34 -20.83 -7.09
N ASN A 103 2.72 -21.23 -8.20
CA ASN A 103 3.13 -22.39 -8.98
C ASN A 103 4.20 -22.10 -10.06
N THR A 104 4.74 -20.88 -10.08
CA THR A 104 5.89 -20.46 -10.91
C THR A 104 7.16 -20.39 -10.09
#